data_AF-A0A5B0QDV5-F1
#
_entry.id   AF-A0A5B0QDV5-F1
#
_cell.length_a   1.000
_cell.length_b   1.000
_cell.length_c   1.000
_cell.angle_alpha   90.00
_cell.angle_beta   90.00
_cell.angle_gamma   90.00
#
_symmetry.space_group_name_H-M   'P 1'
#
loop_
_entity.id
_entity.type
_entity.pdbx_description
1 polymer ?
#
loop_
_entity_poly.entity_id
_entity_poly.type
_entity_poly.pdbx_seq_one_letter_code
_entity_poly.pdbx_strand_id
1 'polypeptide(L)' 'MVQQGDVPPKPFSFTNRTVKHADQQLCCWKLIPPKATHEIVQENLHLISSYVREEVHGPRYCPSLEAKVN' A
#
# COMPACT_ATOMS: atom_id res chain seq x y z
N MET A 1 8.26 11.79 -2.21
CA MET A 1 8.38 12.16 -3.64
C MET A 1 7.00 12.22 -4.26
N VAL A 2 6.73 13.20 -5.12
CA VAL A 2 5.46 13.30 -5.84
C VAL A 2 5.36 12.17 -6.87
N GLN A 3 4.20 11.54 -6.97
CA GLN A 3 3.86 10.52 -7.96
C GLN A 3 2.72 11.05 -8.83
N GLN A 4 3.03 11.24 -10.11
CA GLN A 4 2.06 11.69 -11.11
C GLN A 4 1.31 10.50 -11.69
N GLY A 5 0.08 10.75 -12.16
CA GLY A 5 -0.69 9.78 -12.96
C GLY A 5 -0.23 9.73 -14.41
N ASP A 6 -0.81 8.81 -15.18
CA ASP A 6 -0.52 8.66 -16.60
C ASP A 6 -1.11 9.81 -17.44
N VAL A 7 -0.40 10.20 -18.50
CA VAL A 7 -0.84 11.24 -19.45
C VAL A 7 -0.73 10.73 -20.90
N PRO A 8 -1.85 10.52 -21.63
CA PRO A 8 -3.23 10.64 -21.16
C PRO A 8 -3.64 9.45 -20.26
N PRO A 9 -4.56 9.65 -19.29
CA PRO A 9 -5.03 8.57 -18.44
C PRO A 9 -5.87 7.56 -19.23
N LYS A 10 -5.76 6.28 -18.91
CA LYS A 10 -6.47 5.20 -19.60
C LYS A 10 -7.84 4.95 -18.96
N PRO A 11 -8.94 4.91 -19.74
CA PRO A 11 -10.23 4.50 -19.20
C PRO A 11 -10.22 3.01 -18.84
N PHE A 12 -10.84 2.67 -17.71
CA PHE A 12 -11.00 1.26 -17.28
C PHE A 12 -12.06 0.51 -18.10
N SER A 13 -13.10 1.20 -18.57
CA SER A 13 -14.15 0.60 -19.41
C SER A 13 -13.75 0.59 -20.87
N PHE A 14 -13.99 -0.53 -21.56
CA PHE A 14 -13.82 -0.66 -23.01
C PHE A 14 -14.79 0.21 -23.83
N THR A 15 -15.90 0.66 -23.24
CA THR A 15 -16.88 1.50 -23.93
C THR A 15 -16.53 2.99 -23.90
N ASN A 16 -15.67 3.41 -22.96
CA ASN A 16 -15.28 4.81 -22.83
C ASN A 16 -14.03 5.09 -23.67
N ARG A 17 -14.07 6.14 -24.48
CA ARG A 17 -12.90 6.59 -25.26
C ARG A 17 -11.93 7.45 -24.45
N THR A 18 -12.41 8.09 -23.39
CA THR A 18 -11.63 9.01 -22.54
C THR A 18 -11.98 8.86 -21.07
N VAL A 19 -11.08 9.30 -20.19
CA VAL A 19 -11.35 9.45 -18.76
C VAL A 19 -12.00 10.80 -18.52
N LYS A 20 -13.09 10.83 -17.75
CA LYS A 20 -13.75 12.07 -17.34
C LYS A 20 -12.82 12.89 -16.44
N HIS A 21 -12.73 14.20 -16.68
CA HIS A 21 -11.85 15.11 -15.92
C HIS A 21 -10.35 14.73 -16.00
N ALA A 22 -9.88 14.27 -17.16
CA ALA A 22 -8.49 13.86 -17.37
C ALA A 22 -7.45 14.96 -17.06
N ASP A 23 -7.88 16.22 -17.14
CA ASP A 23 -7.12 17.43 -16.82
C ASP A 23 -7.04 17.74 -15.31
N GLN A 24 -7.80 17.03 -14.47
CA GLN A 24 -7.93 17.27 -13.03
C GLN A 24 -7.35 16.12 -12.19
N GLN A 25 -6.37 15.38 -12.73
CA GLN A 25 -5.70 14.31 -11.98
C GLN A 25 -4.91 14.89 -10.80
N LEU A 26 -5.14 14.32 -9.61
CA LEU A 26 -4.38 14.66 -8.42
C LEU A 26 -3.07 13.87 -8.38
N CYS A 27 -2.01 14.51 -7.89
CA CYS A 27 -0.76 13.81 -7.61
C CYS A 27 -0.82 13.12 -6.25
N CYS A 28 -0.20 11.95 -6.16
CA CYS A 28 0.02 11.23 -4.90
C CYS A 28 1.41 11.54 -4.34
N TRP A 29 1.65 11.19 -3.08
CA TRP A 29 2.97 11.24 -2.47
C TRP A 29 3.44 9.86 -2.03
N LYS A 30 4.68 9.53 -2.38
CA LYS A 30 5.35 8.31 -1.99
C LYS A 30 6.39 8.60 -0.91
N LEU A 31 6.35 7.82 0.17
CA LEU A 31 7.34 7.79 1.24
C LEU A 31 7.83 6.36 1.44
N ILE A 32 9.05 6.22 1.96
CA ILE A 32 9.59 4.96 2.47
C ILE A 32 9.72 5.14 4.00
N PRO A 33 9.21 4.21 4.81
CA PRO A 33 9.37 4.29 6.26
C PRO A 33 10.86 4.19 6.63
N PRO A 34 11.36 5.04 7.55
CA PRO A 34 12.72 4.92 8.06
C PRO A 34 12.87 3.68 8.97
N LYS A 35 14.11 3.28 9.25
CA LYS A 35 14.41 2.15 10.15
C LYS A 35 13.74 2.27 11.52
N ALA A 36 13.64 3.48 12.06
CA ALA A 36 12.96 3.75 13.32
C ALA A 36 11.48 3.30 13.33
N THR A 37 10.80 3.35 12.20
CA THR A 37 9.43 2.83 12.07
C THR A 37 9.41 1.32 12.25
N HIS A 38 10.37 0.60 11.68
CA HIS A 38 10.48 -0.85 11.85
C HIS A 38 10.79 -1.22 13.30
N GLU A 39 11.65 -0.47 13.98
CA GLU A 39 11.99 -0.68 15.40
C GLU A 39 10.74 -0.55 16.29
N ILE A 40 9.96 0.52 16.12
CA ILE A 40 8.69 0.73 16.86
C ILE A 40 7.71 -0.43 16.61
N VAL A 41 7.59 -0.89 15.35
CA VAL A 41 6.72 -2.02 15.01
C VAL A 41 7.20 -3.29 15.72
N GLN A 42 8.51 -3.59 15.68
CA GLN A 42 9.11 -4.77 16.31
C GLN A 42 8.92 -4.79 17.83
N GLU A 43 9.13 -3.67 18.51
CA GLU A 43 8.93 -3.53 19.96
C GLU A 43 7.49 -3.88 20.39
N ASN A 44 6.51 -3.63 19.51
CA ASN A 44 5.09 -3.79 19.81
C ASN A 44 4.45 -5.06 19.22
N LEU A 45 5.23 -5.96 18.60
CA LEU A 45 4.71 -7.21 18.00
C LEU A 45 4.08 -8.18 19.02
N HIS A 46 4.26 -7.95 20.32
CA HIS A 46 3.63 -8.74 21.36
C HIS A 46 2.16 -8.36 21.60
N LEU A 47 1.72 -7.19 21.12
CA LEU A 47 0.34 -6.71 21.27
C LEU A 47 -0.61 -7.21 20.16
N ILE A 48 -0.06 -7.78 19.09
CA ILE A 48 -0.83 -8.23 17.92
C ILE A 48 -1.18 -9.72 18.02
N SER A 49 -2.29 -10.11 17.38
CA SER A 49 -2.77 -11.49 17.36
C SER A 49 -1.75 -12.45 16.74
N SER A 50 -1.58 -13.63 17.34
CA SER A 50 -0.76 -14.72 16.78
C SER A 50 -1.24 -15.15 15.39
N TYR A 51 -2.53 -14.95 15.07
CA TYR A 51 -3.10 -15.22 13.75
C TYR A 51 -2.41 -14.47 12.59
N VAL A 52 -1.82 -13.31 12.88
CA VAL A 52 -1.04 -12.52 11.91
C VAL A 52 0.41 -13.00 11.80
N ARG A 53 0.92 -13.69 12.82
CA ARG A 53 2.31 -14.17 12.93
C ARG A 53 2.49 -15.62 12.46
N GLU A 54 1.43 -16.41 12.44
CA GLU A 54 1.49 -17.84 12.10
C GLU A 54 1.19 -18.11 10.62
N GLU A 55 2.16 -18.68 9.90
CA GLU A 55 1.97 -19.14 8.51
C GLU A 55 1.02 -20.35 8.39
N VAL A 56 0.83 -21.11 9.48
CA VAL A 56 0.09 -22.38 9.46
C VAL A 56 -1.43 -22.17 9.45
N HIS A 57 -1.93 -21.11 10.09
CA HIS A 57 -3.36 -20.80 10.18
C HIS A 57 -3.73 -19.39 9.67
N GLY A 58 -2.73 -18.52 9.44
CA GLY A 58 -2.94 -17.17 8.93
C GLY A 58 -3.21 -17.12 7.42
N PRO A 59 -3.68 -15.97 6.89
CA PRO A 59 -3.84 -15.76 5.46
C PRO A 59 -2.49 -15.88 4.74
N ARG A 60 -2.45 -16.61 3.61
CA ARG A 60 -1.23 -16.80 2.79
C ARG A 60 -0.55 -15.50 2.37
N TYR A 61 -1.28 -14.38 2.39
CA TYR A 61 -0.72 -13.05 2.19
C TYR A 61 -1.37 -12.08 3.17
N CYS A 62 -0.58 -11.59 4.13
CA CYS A 62 -0.99 -10.47 4.97
C CYS A 62 -0.40 -9.16 4.42
N PRO A 63 -1.23 -8.21 3.94
CA PRO A 63 -0.72 -6.96 3.41
C PRO A 63 -0.27 -5.97 4.49
N SER A 64 -0.48 -6.28 5.77
CA SER A 64 -0.23 -5.38 6.90
C SER A 64 1.26 -5.04 7.07
N LEU A 65 1.54 -3.91 7.72
CA LEU A 65 2.91 -3.41 7.86
C LEU A 65 3.73 -4.35 8.74
N GLU A 66 3.18 -4.76 9.88
CA GLU A 66 3.80 -5.62 10.87
C GLU A 66 4.11 -7.03 10.35
N ALA A 67 3.36 -7.52 9.36
CA ALA A 67 3.67 -8.78 8.69
C ALA A 67 4.81 -8.66 7.66
N LYS A 68 5.26 -7.43 7.34
CA LYS A 68 6.29 -7.13 6.34
C LYS A 68 7.56 -6.51 6.94
N VAL A 69 7.57 -6.28 8.25
CA VAL A 69 8.75 -5.83 9.00
C VAL A 69 9.53 -7.06 9.44
N ASN A 70 10.63 -7.36 8.75
CA ASN A 70 11.61 -8.40 9.09
C ASN A 70 12.93 -7.75 9.52
#